data_AF-A0A562QMI4-F1
#
_entry.id   AF-A0A562QMI4-F1
#
_cell.length_a   1.000
_cell.length_b   1.000
_cell.length_c   1.000
_cell.angle_alpha   90.00
_cell.angle_beta   90.00
_cell.angle_gamma   90.00
#
_symmetry.space_group_name_H-M   'P 1'
#
loop_
_entity.id
_entity.type
_entity.pdbx_description
1 polymer ?
#
loop_
_entity_poly.entity_id
_entity_poly.type
_entity_poly.pdbx_seq_one_letter_code
_entity_poly.pdbx_strand_id
1 'polypeptide(L)' 'MKIYIQQNGVLMTGKAWEIKAKLQEAKKSFQTVQQWVDTIHSANSRPTRNASATAKKKIGSSSYLRPIV' A
#
# COMPACT_ATOMS: atom_id res chain seq x y z
N MET A 1 4.36 -6.74 -20.23
CA MET A 1 2.95 -6.45 -19.88
C MET A 1 2.84 -5.45 -18.73
N LYS A 2 1.84 -4.55 -18.73
CA LYS A 2 1.49 -3.61 -17.65
C LYS A 2 0.10 -3.93 -17.10
N ILE A 3 -0.10 -3.77 -15.79
CA ILE A 3 -1.37 -4.02 -15.09
C ILE A 3 -1.84 -2.71 -14.46
N TYR A 4 -3.07 -2.33 -14.77
CA TYR A 4 -3.77 -1.18 -14.21
C TYR A 4 -4.93 -1.70 -13.39
N ILE A 5 -4.97 -1.32 -12.11
CA ILE A 5 -6.01 -1.77 -11.19
C ILE A 5 -6.98 -0.60 -11.02
N GLN A 6 -8.25 -0.85 -11.29
CA GLN A 6 -9.34 0.08 -11.09
C GLN A 6 -10.23 -0.44 -9.96
N GLN A 7 -11.09 0.41 -9.42
CA GLN A 7 -12.02 0.02 -8.34
C GLN A 7 -12.91 -1.16 -8.72
N ASN A 8 -13.29 -1.27 -9.99
CA ASN A 8 -14.26 -2.27 -10.46
C ASN A 8 -13.60 -3.41 -11.28
N GLY A 9 -12.28 -3.45 -11.40
CA GLY A 9 -11.62 -4.47 -12.23
C GLY A 9 -10.14 -4.26 -12.49
N VAL A 10 -9.59 -5.10 -13.37
CA VAL A 10 -8.17 -5.13 -13.71
C VAL A 10 -8.01 -5.02 -15.22
N LEU A 11 -7.21 -4.06 -15.68
CA LEU A 11 -6.89 -3.86 -17.09
C LEU A 11 -5.42 -4.23 -17.33
N MET A 12 -5.19 -5.17 -18.23
CA MET A 12 -3.86 -5.69 -18.54
C MET A 12 -3.51 -5.36 -19.99
N THR A 13 -2.30 -4.84 -20.23
CA THR A 13 -1.82 -4.49 -21.58
C THR A 13 -0.51 -5.21 -21.87
N GLY A 14 -0.38 -5.83 -23.04
CA GLY A 14 0.83 -6.54 -23.43
C GLY A 14 0.57 -7.72 -24.36
N LYS A 15 1.55 -8.62 -24.47
CA LYS A 15 1.44 -9.82 -25.31
C LYS A 15 0.42 -10.78 -24.70
N ALA A 16 -0.41 -11.42 -25.53
CA ALA A 16 -1.48 -12.31 -25.07
C ALA A 16 -0.97 -13.46 -24.16
N TRP A 17 0.20 -14.01 -24.47
CA TRP A 17 0.78 -15.09 -23.68
C TRP A 17 1.24 -14.62 -22.28
N GLU A 18 1.74 -13.39 -22.15
CA GLU A 18 2.13 -12.81 -20.85
C GLU A 18 0.89 -12.62 -19.96
N ILE A 19 -0.20 -12.13 -20.56
CA ILE A 19 -1.48 -11.94 -19.87
C ILE A 19 -2.02 -13.29 -19.40
N LYS A 20 -2.01 -14.32 -20.27
CA LYS A 20 -2.45 -15.67 -19.93
C LYS A 20 -1.62 -16.28 -18.79
N ALA A 21 -0.30 -16.14 -18.84
CA ALA A 21 0.60 -16.64 -17.79
C ALA A 21 0.31 -15.96 -16.45
N LYS A 22 0.13 -14.63 -16.45
CA LYS A 22 -0.14 -13.87 -15.23
C LYS A 22 -1.53 -14.18 -14.64
N LEU A 23 -2.54 -14.40 -15.48
CA LEU A 23 -3.87 -14.84 -15.02
C LEU A 23 -3.81 -16.24 -14.38
N GLN A 24 -2.98 -17.15 -14.90
CA GLN A 24 -2.80 -18.46 -14.26
C GLN A 24 -2.10 -18.37 -12.91
N GLU A 25 -1.12 -17.48 -12.78
CA GLU A 25 -0.48 -17.20 -11.50
C GLU A 25 -1.48 -16.61 -10.50
N ALA A 26 -2.25 -15.59 -10.92
CA ALA A 26 -3.27 -14.96 -10.09
C ALA A 26 -4.36 -15.94 -9.65
N LYS A 27 -4.77 -16.88 -10.52
CA LYS A 27 -5.75 -17.93 -10.18
C LYS A 27 -5.31 -18.81 -9.00
N LYS A 28 -4.01 -19.01 -8.79
CA LYS A 28 -3.50 -19.79 -7.66
C LYS A 28 -3.63 -19.03 -6.34
N SER A 29 -3.59 -17.70 -6.38
CA SER A 29 -3.58 -16.83 -5.20
C SER A 29 -4.94 -16.24 -4.87
N PHE A 30 -5.83 -16.08 -5.85
CA PHE A 30 -7.11 -15.39 -5.70
C PHE A 30 -8.25 -16.17 -6.33
N GLN A 31 -9.35 -16.32 -5.61
CA GLN A 31 -10.56 -16.99 -6.11
C GLN A 31 -11.42 -16.05 -6.96
N THR A 32 -11.47 -14.77 -6.58
CA THR A 32 -12.26 -13.74 -7.27
C THR A 32 -11.40 -12.54 -7.66
N VAL A 33 -11.80 -11.85 -8.72
CA VAL A 33 -11.13 -10.61 -9.15
C VAL A 33 -11.24 -9.54 -8.05
N GLN A 34 -12.36 -9.51 -7.32
CA GLN A 34 -12.55 -8.57 -6.21
C GLN A 34 -11.51 -8.77 -5.11
N GLN A 35 -11.25 -10.01 -4.68
CA GLN A 35 -10.19 -10.30 -3.70
C GLN A 35 -8.80 -9.87 -4.18
N TRP A 36 -8.55 -10.01 -5.48
CA TRP A 36 -7.30 -9.55 -6.08
C TRP A 36 -7.18 -8.02 -6.05
N VAL A 37 -8.26 -7.30 -6.34
CA VAL A 37 -8.28 -5.82 -6.27
C VAL A 37 -8.13 -5.34 -4.82
N ASP A 38 -8.85 -5.97 -3.88
CA ASP A 38 -8.86 -5.61 -2.46
C ASP A 38 -7.49 -5.79 -1.79
N THR A 39 -6.76 -6.84 -2.15
CA THR A 39 -5.41 -7.08 -1.61
C THR A 39 -4.42 -6.02 -2.05
N ILE A 40 -4.51 -5.54 -3.30
CA ILE A 40 -3.62 -4.48 -3.79
C ILE A 40 -4.02 -3.11 -3.21
N HIS A 41 -5.31 -2.81 -3.10
CA HIS A 41 -5.77 -1.56 -2.47
C HIS A 41 -5.45 -1.52 -0.97
N SER A 42 -5.58 -2.64 -0.26
CA SER A 42 -5.25 -2.72 1.17
C SER A 42 -3.75 -2.52 1.41
N ALA A 43 -2.89 -3.07 0.54
CA ALA A 43 -1.43 -2.90 0.63
C ALA A 43 -0.96 -1.45 0.42
N ASN A 44 -1.74 -0.64 -0.30
CA ASN A 44 -1.46 0.77 -0.53
C ASN A 44 -2.01 1.71 0.56
N SER A 45 -2.72 1.17 1.58
CA SER A 45 -3.03 1.96 2.77
C SER A 45 -1.71 2.39 3.40
N ARG A 46 -1.53 3.71 3.50
CA ARG A 46 -0.25 4.39 3.80
C ARG A 46 0.53 3.62 4.87
N PRO A 47 1.76 3.14 4.59
CA PRO A 47 2.58 2.60 5.66
C PRO A 47 2.77 3.71 6.68
N THR A 48 2.35 3.49 7.93
CA THR A 48 2.63 4.42 9.02
C THR A 48 4.14 4.49 9.14
N ARG A 49 4.74 5.54 8.54
CA ARG A 49 6.15 5.87 8.68
C ARG A 49 6.34 6.34 10.11
N ASN A 50 6.40 5.40 11.04
CA ASN A 50 6.90 5.65 12.37
C ASN A 50 8.35 6.09 12.17
N ALA A 51 8.63 7.38 12.34
CA ALA A 51 10.01 7.85 12.44
C ALA A 51 10.73 7.04 13.53
N SER A 52 12.07 7.00 13.48
CA SER A 52 12.89 6.41 14.54
C SER A 52 12.40 6.86 15.91
N ALA A 53 12.53 6.00 16.92
CA ALA A 53 11.98 6.18 18.28
C ALA A 53 12.39 7.52 18.90
N THR A 54 11.70 8.59 18.52
CA THR A 54 11.83 9.90 19.10
C THR A 54 10.82 9.91 20.23
N ALA A 55 11.28 10.21 21.44
CA ALA A 55 10.42 10.25 22.61
C ALA A 55 9.19 11.13 22.31
N LYS A 56 7.99 10.54 22.33
CA LYS A 56 6.74 11.29 22.19
C LYS A 56 6.64 12.26 23.37
N LYS A 57 6.52 13.55 23.09
CA LYS A 57 6.37 14.61 24.10
C LYS A 57 5.16 14.29 24.98
N LYS A 58 5.37 14.17 26.30
CA LYS A 58 4.29 13.96 27.26
C LYS A 58 3.47 15.25 27.42
N ILE A 59 2.19 15.13 27.75
CA ILE A 59 1.19 16.23 27.80
C ILE A 59 1.53 17.37 28.80
N GLY A 60 2.60 17.25 29.59
CA GLY A 60 3.07 18.25 30.55
C GLY A 60 4.46 18.82 30.28
N SER A 61 5.12 18.46 29.17
CA SER A 61 6.45 19.02 28.87
C SER A 61 6.32 20.48 28.40
N SER A 62 6.83 21.40 29.21
CA SER A 62 6.91 22.83 28.92
C SER A 62 7.65 23.12 27.61
N SER A 63 7.07 23.96 26.74
CA SER A 63 7.68 24.42 25.48
C SER A 63 8.41 25.75 25.59
N TYR A 64 8.50 26.34 26.78
CA TYR A 64 9.03 27.68 26.94
C TYR A 64 10.57 27.68 26.83
N LEU A 65 11.09 28.47 25.90
CA LEU A 65 12.51 28.78 25.82
C LEU A 65 12.90 29.56 27.07
N ARG A 66 13.85 29.02 27.85
CA ARG A 66 14.38 29.73 29.01
C ARG A 66 15.42 30.76 28.53
N PRO A 67 15.37 32.01 29.01
CA PRO A 67 16.42 32.97 28.69
C PRO A 67 17.76 32.48 29.26
N ILE A 68 18.81 32.63 28.46
CA ILE A 68 20.19 32.40 28.91
C ILE A 68 20.58 33.63 29.71
N VAL A 69 20.96 33.43 30.98
CA VAL A 69 21.52 34.45 31.88
C VAL A 69 23.03 34.36 31.83
#